data_AF-A0A2D6MFX9-F1
#
_entry.id   AF-A0A2D6MFX9-F1
#
_cell.length_a   1.000
_cell.length_b   1.000
_cell.length_c   1.000
_cell.angle_alpha   90.00
_cell.angle_beta   90.00
_cell.angle_gamma   90.00
#
_symmetry.space_group_name_H-M   'P 1'
#
loop_
_entity.id
_entity.type
_entity.pdbx_description
1 polymer ?
#
loop_
_entity_poly.entity_id
_entity_poly.type
_entity_poly.pdbx_seq_one_letter_code
_entity_poly.pdbx_strand_id
1 'polypeptide(L)'
;MAYYLGRDVKVYLTTESAECQVDVSANTVTTTGAGAPADVAATGTVQFTNSAAADLDDSTITVISSDGTSVVYTLDDDTNTNTYTASTTNVGIQGTFGHPSKAAELFTTAVNHASNAHADKITASEGSSATVTLTQDVAGIAGNKTIATNDASDITVVSFTGGYDEPDFAAGTTFAENLDLSPSLTRIKDLTGVDLSIGVTDEDITFMSSKTVLKAEIKKETTISLTRKKSDNVWDVVYNGPTASSKGWTGSTAETGDYGARWGVIEGAADTWYINNGLVAPKNVTDFGGTGVSFGYRVFIELKGSTEIISIPGCQLTGHTIALNADGTTEETCELISHVTPLIGSTLGEVDTRLLAADM
;
A
#
# COMPACT_ATOMS: atom_id res chain seq x y z
N MET A 1 -14.57 -18.48 -19.52
CA MET A 1 -15.07 -17.68 -18.39
C MET A 1 -14.83 -18.46 -17.11
N ALA A 2 -14.08 -17.87 -16.19
CA ALA A 2 -13.86 -18.36 -14.84
C ALA A 2 -14.55 -17.39 -13.87
N TYR A 3 -15.19 -17.93 -12.84
CA TYR A 3 -15.85 -17.15 -11.80
C TYR A 3 -15.22 -17.50 -10.46
N TYR A 4 -14.91 -16.47 -9.69
CA TYR A 4 -14.36 -16.59 -8.34
C TYR A 4 -15.23 -15.82 -7.37
N LEU A 5 -15.47 -16.41 -6.19
CA LEU A 5 -16.04 -15.66 -5.08
C LEU A 5 -14.96 -14.73 -4.52
N GLY A 6 -15.31 -13.53 -4.11
CA GLY A 6 -14.32 -12.58 -3.57
C GLY A 6 -13.62 -13.05 -2.29
N ARG A 7 -14.12 -14.11 -1.62
CA ARG A 7 -13.43 -14.78 -0.51
C ARG A 7 -12.30 -15.73 -0.92
N ASP A 8 -12.30 -16.16 -2.18
CA ASP A 8 -11.38 -17.16 -2.74
C ASP A 8 -10.20 -16.50 -3.48
N VAL A 9 -10.23 -15.18 -3.67
CA VAL A 9 -9.19 -14.42 -4.36
C VAL A 9 -8.86 -13.12 -3.63
N LYS A 10 -7.64 -12.64 -3.83
CA LYS A 10 -7.27 -11.25 -3.59
C LYS A 10 -7.15 -10.54 -4.93
N VAL A 11 -7.66 -9.32 -5.01
CA VAL A 11 -7.57 -8.49 -6.20
C VAL A 11 -6.93 -7.17 -5.84
N TYR A 12 -6.00 -6.75 -6.67
CA TYR A 12 -5.29 -5.48 -6.59
C TYR A 12 -5.47 -4.72 -7.90
N LEU A 13 -5.49 -3.39 -7.83
CA LEU A 13 -5.66 -2.53 -9.00
C LEU A 13 -4.60 -1.42 -8.98
N THR A 14 -3.83 -1.33 -10.06
CA THR A 14 -2.83 -0.27 -10.23
C THR A 14 -3.07 0.48 -11.54
N THR A 15 -2.47 1.64 -11.69
CA THR A 15 -2.21 2.27 -12.98
C THR A 15 -1.10 1.50 -13.70
N GLU A 16 -0.88 1.77 -14.98
CA GLU A 16 0.30 1.28 -15.71
C GLU A 16 1.56 2.14 -15.47
N SER A 17 1.46 3.17 -14.61
CA SER A 17 2.58 4.03 -14.22
C SER A 17 3.15 3.63 -12.87
N ALA A 18 4.48 3.54 -12.78
CA ALA A 18 5.18 3.33 -11.51
C ALA A 18 5.17 4.60 -10.61
N GLU A 19 4.81 5.76 -11.15
CA GLU A 19 5.00 7.05 -10.49
C GLU A 19 3.71 7.69 -9.98
N CYS A 20 2.54 7.17 -10.38
CA CYS A 20 1.29 7.83 -10.05
C CYS A 20 0.11 6.89 -9.79
N GLN A 21 -0.82 7.40 -8.98
CA GLN A 21 -2.04 6.72 -8.56
C GLN A 21 -3.27 7.61 -8.81
N VAL A 22 -4.45 6.99 -8.83
CA VAL A 22 -5.74 7.69 -9.02
C VAL A 22 -6.44 7.86 -7.67
N ASP A 23 -6.37 9.08 -7.11
CA ASP A 23 -7.04 9.46 -5.87
C ASP A 23 -8.36 10.20 -6.16
N VAL A 24 -9.45 9.60 -5.71
CA VAL A 24 -10.81 10.06 -5.92
C VAL A 24 -11.25 11.08 -4.87
N SER A 25 -10.68 11.05 -3.68
CA SER A 25 -11.05 11.96 -2.58
C SER A 25 -10.67 13.41 -2.88
N ALA A 26 -9.51 13.59 -3.51
CA ALA A 26 -9.03 14.88 -3.98
C ALA A 26 -9.47 15.20 -5.43
N ASN A 27 -10.06 14.22 -6.14
CA ASN A 27 -10.27 14.27 -7.59
C ASN A 27 -8.97 14.60 -8.34
N THR A 28 -7.87 13.94 -7.99
CA THR A 28 -6.53 14.23 -8.53
C THR A 28 -5.76 12.96 -8.82
N VAL A 29 -4.95 12.99 -9.87
CA VAL A 29 -3.79 12.08 -9.96
C VAL A 29 -2.77 12.58 -8.97
N THR A 30 -2.38 11.72 -8.05
CA THR A 30 -1.28 12.04 -7.15
C THR A 30 -0.08 11.26 -7.62
N THR A 31 1.05 11.95 -7.73
CA THR A 31 2.33 11.28 -7.73
C THR A 31 2.56 10.82 -6.31
N THR A 32 2.53 9.52 -6.07
CA THR A 32 3.42 8.98 -5.03
C THR A 32 4.80 9.32 -5.54
N GLY A 33 5.40 10.41 -5.05
CA GLY A 33 6.67 10.89 -5.58
C GLY A 33 7.62 9.71 -5.75
N ALA A 34 8.38 9.70 -6.85
CA ALA A 34 9.56 8.86 -7.00
C ALA A 34 10.55 9.21 -5.86
N GLY A 35 10.27 8.67 -4.69
CA GLY A 35 10.56 9.32 -3.43
C GLY A 35 9.54 8.88 -2.37
N ALA A 36 9.51 7.58 -2.10
CA ALA A 36 9.29 7.15 -0.71
C ALA A 36 10.13 8.10 0.16
N PRO A 37 9.56 8.83 1.15
CA PRO A 37 10.43 9.45 2.14
C PRO A 37 11.32 8.34 2.68
N ALA A 38 12.62 8.46 2.40
CA ALA A 38 13.61 7.43 2.66
C ALA A 38 13.36 6.78 4.02
N ASP A 39 13.16 5.46 4.06
CA ASP A 39 13.45 4.64 5.23
C ASP A 39 13.16 5.32 6.59
N VAL A 40 11.95 5.90 6.77
CA VAL A 40 11.64 6.58 8.02
C VAL A 40 11.27 5.53 9.04
N ALA A 41 12.27 5.12 9.84
CA ALA A 41 12.08 4.25 10.98
C ALA A 41 11.00 4.82 11.93
N ALA A 42 10.13 3.96 12.44
CA ALA A 42 9.21 4.35 13.50
C ALA A 42 10.01 4.74 14.75
N THR A 43 9.63 5.84 15.39
CA THR A 43 10.27 6.33 16.62
C THR A 43 9.26 6.49 17.76
N GLY A 44 9.63 6.03 18.95
CA GLY A 44 8.88 6.26 20.19
C GLY A 44 9.82 6.84 21.24
N THR A 45 9.27 7.34 22.35
CA THR A 45 10.09 7.89 23.43
C THR A 45 9.69 7.34 24.79
N VAL A 46 10.70 7.23 25.65
CA VAL A 46 10.57 6.95 27.08
C VAL A 46 11.31 8.07 27.81
N GLN A 47 10.61 8.82 28.65
CA GLN A 47 11.20 9.88 29.45
C GLN A 47 11.07 9.55 30.93
N PHE A 48 12.20 9.55 31.63
CA PHE A 48 12.24 9.41 33.09
C PHE A 48 12.09 10.79 33.71
N THR A 49 11.04 10.99 34.52
CA THR A 49 10.68 12.30 35.09
C THR A 49 11.08 12.45 36.55
N ASN A 50 11.23 11.33 37.28
CA ASN A 50 11.63 11.34 38.68
C ASN A 50 13.14 11.13 38.87
N SER A 51 13.66 11.75 39.92
CA SER A 51 15.08 11.85 40.25
C SER A 51 15.58 10.78 41.22
N ALA A 52 14.74 10.02 41.93
CA ALA A 52 15.21 8.98 42.86
C ALA A 52 15.10 7.56 42.28
N ALA A 53 16.15 6.74 42.46
CA ALA A 53 16.14 5.33 42.03
C ALA A 53 15.02 4.52 42.70
N ALA A 54 14.78 4.75 43.99
CA ALA A 54 13.74 4.07 44.75
C ALA A 54 12.32 4.37 44.26
N ASP A 55 12.11 5.50 43.56
CA ASP A 55 10.81 5.84 42.99
C ASP A 55 10.61 5.14 41.62
N LEU A 56 11.68 4.65 41.01
CA LEU A 56 11.65 3.89 39.75
C LEU A 56 11.75 2.38 39.98
N ASP A 57 11.93 1.93 41.23
CA ASP A 57 12.08 0.52 41.55
C ASP A 57 10.80 -0.26 41.26
N ASP A 58 10.94 -1.47 40.71
CA ASP A 58 9.86 -2.31 40.16
C ASP A 58 9.03 -1.69 39.01
N SER A 59 9.38 -0.48 38.55
CA SER A 59 8.70 0.14 37.41
C SER A 59 9.08 -0.58 36.11
N THR A 60 8.10 -0.70 35.22
CA THR A 60 8.21 -1.51 34.00
C THR A 60 7.93 -0.69 32.77
N ILE A 61 8.70 -0.94 31.71
CA ILE A 61 8.46 -0.42 30.36
C ILE A 61 8.28 -1.63 29.46
N THR A 62 7.10 -1.80 28.87
CA THR A 62 6.84 -2.84 27.88
C THR A 62 6.98 -2.27 26.48
N VAL A 63 7.82 -2.91 25.67
CA VAL A 63 8.03 -2.55 24.26
C VAL A 63 7.68 -3.75 23.38
N ILE A 64 6.94 -3.51 22.30
CA ILE A 64 6.55 -4.55 21.33
C ILE A 64 7.05 -4.15 19.93
N SER A 65 7.86 -5.01 19.29
CA SER A 65 8.38 -4.80 17.93
C SER A 65 7.47 -5.32 16.81
N SER A 66 7.85 -5.04 15.54
CA SER A 66 7.15 -5.44 14.29
C SER A 66 6.75 -6.89 14.23
N ASP A 67 7.70 -7.74 14.58
CA ASP A 67 7.57 -9.18 14.52
C ASP A 67 6.73 -9.76 15.68
N GLY A 68 6.20 -8.89 16.55
CA GLY A 68 5.44 -9.28 17.74
C GLY A 68 6.30 -9.68 18.94
N THR A 69 7.63 -9.53 18.87
CA THR A 69 8.48 -9.70 20.05
C THR A 69 8.08 -8.67 21.10
N SER A 70 7.87 -9.13 22.32
CA SER A 70 7.47 -8.30 23.45
C SER A 70 8.51 -8.46 24.55
N VAL A 71 9.10 -7.35 24.97
CA VAL A 71 10.06 -7.32 26.08
C VAL A 71 9.55 -6.36 27.14
N VAL A 72 9.50 -6.86 28.38
CA VAL A 72 9.25 -6.05 29.57
C VAL A 72 10.60 -5.69 30.19
N TYR A 73 10.91 -4.39 30.24
CA TYR A 73 12.07 -3.85 30.92
C TYR A 73 11.67 -3.45 32.34
N THR A 74 12.18 -4.14 33.35
CA THR A 74 11.95 -3.82 34.77
C THR A 74 13.15 -3.08 35.31
N LEU A 75 12.94 -1.91 35.90
CA LEU A 75 13.95 -1.15 36.61
C LEU A 75 14.09 -1.73 38.03
N ASP A 76 15.32 -1.92 38.50
CA ASP A 76 15.61 -2.61 39.77
C ASP A 76 16.73 -1.89 40.52
N ASP A 77 16.42 -1.32 41.68
CA ASP A 77 17.38 -0.58 42.50
C ASP A 77 18.18 -1.44 43.49
N ASP A 78 17.89 -2.74 43.55
CA ASP A 78 18.63 -3.75 44.31
C ASP A 78 19.84 -4.29 43.54
N THR A 79 19.94 -4.02 42.24
CA THR A 79 21.05 -4.49 41.37
C THR A 79 21.68 -3.39 40.51
N ASN A 80 22.97 -3.52 40.21
CA ASN A 80 23.71 -2.65 39.29
C ASN A 80 24.04 -3.32 37.95
N THR A 81 23.50 -4.53 37.71
CA THR A 81 23.74 -5.30 36.50
C THR A 81 22.43 -5.63 35.79
N ASN A 82 22.42 -5.48 34.47
CA ASN A 82 21.30 -5.92 33.66
C ASN A 82 21.26 -7.44 33.53
N THR A 83 20.06 -8.02 33.47
CA THR A 83 19.87 -9.43 33.12
C THR A 83 18.86 -9.55 31.98
N TYR A 84 19.07 -10.53 31.10
CA TYR A 84 18.36 -10.65 29.82
C TYR A 84 17.72 -12.03 29.68
N THR A 85 16.45 -12.04 29.30
CA THR A 85 15.70 -13.25 28.93
C THR A 85 14.91 -13.00 27.64
N ALA A 86 14.18 -14.01 27.15
CA ALA A 86 13.43 -13.91 25.90
C ALA A 86 12.29 -12.87 25.93
N SER A 87 11.73 -12.54 27.10
CA SER A 87 10.57 -11.65 27.24
C SER A 87 10.73 -10.60 28.35
N THR A 88 11.83 -10.64 29.09
CA THR A 88 12.06 -9.75 30.23
C THR A 88 13.52 -9.33 30.28
N THR A 89 13.77 -8.05 30.52
CA THR A 89 15.07 -7.48 30.81
C THR A 89 15.00 -6.78 32.16
N ASN A 90 15.81 -7.18 33.12
CA ASN A 90 15.99 -6.41 34.35
C ASN A 90 17.10 -5.38 34.10
N VAL A 91 16.84 -4.12 34.40
CA VAL A 91 17.72 -2.97 34.23
C VAL A 91 18.18 -2.51 35.60
N GLY A 92 19.43 -2.82 35.94
CA GLY A 92 19.98 -2.50 37.25
C GLY A 92 20.26 -1.00 37.39
N ILE A 93 19.56 -0.33 38.30
CA ILE A 93 19.67 1.10 38.58
C ILE A 93 20.25 1.41 39.97
N GLN A 94 20.73 0.41 40.70
CA GLN A 94 21.33 0.59 42.03
C GLN A 94 22.44 1.65 42.04
N GLY A 95 22.38 2.55 43.03
CA GLY A 95 23.35 3.63 43.20
C GLY A 95 23.08 4.86 42.34
N THR A 96 22.01 4.85 41.54
CA THR A 96 21.55 5.98 40.72
C THR A 96 20.78 6.99 41.57
N PHE A 97 21.45 7.65 42.52
CA PHE A 97 20.78 8.67 43.33
C PHE A 97 20.72 10.01 42.59
N GLY A 98 19.51 10.48 42.30
CA GLY A 98 19.26 11.90 42.03
C GLY A 98 19.30 12.35 40.57
N HIS A 99 19.35 11.45 39.57
CA HIS A 99 19.46 11.90 38.19
C HIS A 99 18.67 11.03 37.19
N PRO A 100 17.52 11.52 36.68
CA PRO A 100 16.71 10.82 35.69
C PRO A 100 17.52 10.42 34.43
N SER A 101 18.53 11.22 34.04
CA SER A 101 19.39 10.89 32.88
C SER A 101 20.22 9.63 33.09
N LYS A 102 20.56 9.26 34.32
CA LYS A 102 21.31 8.02 34.55
C LYS A 102 20.43 6.78 34.36
N ALA A 103 19.15 6.86 34.72
CA ALA A 103 18.18 5.82 34.36
C ALA A 103 18.01 5.72 32.83
N ALA A 104 17.95 6.86 32.13
CA ALA A 104 17.92 6.89 30.66
C ALA A 104 19.16 6.23 30.02
N GLU A 105 20.36 6.52 30.53
CA GLU A 105 21.62 5.90 30.08
C GLU A 105 21.60 4.37 30.26
N LEU A 106 21.17 3.90 31.43
CA LEU A 106 21.13 2.48 31.77
C LEU A 106 20.07 1.73 30.96
N PHE A 107 18.89 2.32 30.78
CA PHE A 107 17.83 1.79 29.92
C PHE A 107 18.29 1.71 28.45
N THR A 108 18.94 2.77 27.94
CA THR A 108 19.51 2.79 26.58
C THR A 108 20.51 1.65 26.39
N THR A 109 21.38 1.44 27.37
CA THR A 109 22.35 0.34 27.37
C THR A 109 21.67 -1.03 27.40
N ALA A 110 20.56 -1.16 28.14
CA ALA A 110 19.80 -2.41 28.22
C ALA A 110 19.09 -2.77 26.90
N VAL A 111 18.50 -1.79 26.21
CA VAL A 111 17.82 -1.99 24.92
C VAL A 111 18.84 -2.43 23.85
N ASN A 112 19.97 -1.73 23.74
CA ASN A 112 20.98 -1.97 22.71
C ASN A 112 21.89 -3.20 22.96
N HIS A 113 21.69 -3.92 24.06
CA HIS A 113 22.57 -5.04 24.40
C HIS A 113 22.31 -6.23 23.47
N ALA A 114 23.37 -6.87 22.97
CA ALA A 114 23.28 -7.99 22.02
C ALA A 114 22.52 -9.23 22.56
N SER A 115 22.38 -9.36 23.87
CA SER A 115 21.58 -10.43 24.50
C SER A 115 20.11 -10.05 24.71
N ASN A 116 19.71 -8.82 24.38
CA ASN A 116 18.32 -8.39 24.45
C ASN A 116 17.52 -9.02 23.29
N ALA A 117 16.26 -9.38 23.53
CA ALA A 117 15.39 -9.92 22.48
C ALA A 117 14.98 -8.87 21.42
N HIS A 118 15.18 -7.57 21.71
CA HIS A 118 15.07 -6.47 20.74
C HIS A 118 16.38 -6.13 20.02
N ALA A 119 17.47 -6.87 20.24
CA ALA A 119 18.69 -6.71 19.45
C ALA A 119 18.35 -6.86 17.95
N ASP A 120 18.90 -5.95 17.13
CA ASP A 120 18.67 -5.85 15.69
C ASP A 120 17.21 -5.56 15.28
N LYS A 121 16.37 -5.11 16.22
CA LYS A 121 14.97 -4.73 15.99
C LYS A 121 14.69 -3.28 16.41
N ILE A 122 15.26 -2.87 17.54
CA ILE A 122 15.07 -1.54 18.12
C ILE A 122 16.41 -1.03 18.63
N THR A 123 16.84 0.11 18.12
CA THR A 123 17.95 0.89 18.66
C THR A 123 17.42 1.99 19.58
N ALA A 124 18.00 2.09 20.77
CA ALA A 124 17.79 3.20 21.69
C ALA A 124 18.90 4.24 21.57
N SER A 125 18.55 5.52 21.65
CA SER A 125 19.50 6.62 21.79
C SER A 125 19.07 7.55 22.92
N GLU A 126 19.98 7.87 23.83
CA GLU A 126 19.75 8.87 24.85
C GLU A 126 19.68 10.28 24.23
N GLY A 127 18.69 11.06 24.65
CA GLY A 127 18.48 12.44 24.28
C GLY A 127 18.49 13.38 25.50
N SER A 128 18.09 14.62 25.27
CA SER A 128 18.00 15.63 26.33
C SER A 128 16.91 15.29 27.34
N SER A 129 17.03 15.84 28.56
CA SER A 129 15.99 15.77 29.60
C SER A 129 15.58 14.35 30.00
N ALA A 130 16.54 13.42 30.02
CA ALA A 130 16.34 12.01 30.37
C ALA A 130 15.33 11.28 29.48
N THR A 131 15.25 11.70 28.22
CA THR A 131 14.44 11.05 27.19
C THR A 131 15.29 10.06 26.42
N VAL A 132 14.80 8.85 26.24
CA VAL A 132 15.35 7.82 25.35
C VAL A 132 14.46 7.74 24.13
N THR A 133 15.04 7.94 22.95
CA THR A 133 14.37 7.69 21.68
C THR A 133 14.61 6.24 21.28
N LEU A 134 13.53 5.49 21.09
CA LEU A 134 13.56 4.15 20.51
C LEU A 134 13.28 4.27 19.01
N THR A 135 14.14 3.68 18.18
CA THR A 135 14.07 3.72 16.72
C THR A 135 14.03 2.30 16.19
N GLN A 136 13.14 2.02 15.25
CA GLN A 136 13.12 0.73 14.56
C GLN A 136 14.39 0.55 13.71
N ASP A 137 15.06 -0.60 13.84
CA ASP A 137 16.35 -0.84 13.15
C ASP A 137 16.19 -1.00 11.64
N VAL A 138 15.11 -1.67 11.21
CA VAL A 138 14.75 -1.80 9.80
C VAL A 138 13.60 -0.85 9.52
N ALA A 139 13.89 0.22 8.79
CA ALA A 139 12.88 1.14 8.31
C ALA A 139 11.90 0.47 7.33
N GLY A 140 10.66 0.95 7.28
CA GLY A 140 9.62 0.36 6.45
C GLY A 140 8.29 0.19 7.21
N ILE A 141 7.66 -0.97 7.08
CA ILE A 141 6.34 -1.29 7.66
C ILE A 141 6.28 -0.92 9.15
N ALA A 142 5.15 -0.36 9.60
CA ALA A 142 4.85 0.05 10.98
C ALA A 142 5.11 -1.13 11.90
N GLY A 143 6.29 -1.12 12.49
CA GLY A 143 6.79 -2.28 13.17
C GLY A 143 6.46 -2.21 14.64
N ASN A 144 6.99 -1.21 15.33
CA ASN A 144 6.91 -1.25 16.77
C ASN A 144 5.55 -0.73 17.24
N LYS A 145 4.77 -1.58 17.92
CA LYS A 145 3.33 -1.36 18.13
C LYS A 145 3.03 -0.56 19.37
N THR A 146 3.81 -0.73 20.43
CA THR A 146 3.42 -0.24 21.75
C THR A 146 4.64 0.02 22.62
N ILE A 147 4.60 1.16 23.29
CA ILE A 147 5.39 1.43 24.49
C ILE A 147 4.38 1.69 25.60
N ALA A 148 4.46 0.92 26.69
CA ALA A 148 3.61 1.08 27.86
C ALA A 148 4.45 1.10 29.13
N THR A 149 3.97 1.76 30.18
CA THR A 149 4.56 1.74 31.52
C THR A 149 3.49 1.40 32.57
N ASN A 150 3.86 0.70 33.64
CA ASN A 150 3.00 0.54 34.83
C ASN A 150 3.09 1.75 35.78
N ASP A 151 4.06 2.64 35.55
CA ASP A 151 4.37 3.78 36.39
C ASP A 151 4.34 5.05 35.56
N ALA A 152 3.14 5.63 35.43
CA ALA A 152 2.92 6.85 34.68
C ALA A 152 3.19 8.13 35.51
N SER A 153 3.48 8.01 36.81
CA SER A 153 3.91 9.17 37.62
C SER A 153 5.35 9.53 37.34
N ASP A 154 6.19 8.53 37.12
CA ASP A 154 7.65 8.69 37.09
C ASP A 154 8.26 8.39 35.71
N ILE A 155 7.47 7.80 34.81
CA ILE A 155 7.84 7.51 33.42
C ILE A 155 6.77 8.03 32.46
N THR A 156 7.17 8.89 31.54
CA THR A 156 6.31 9.32 30.41
C THR A 156 6.70 8.54 29.16
N VAL A 157 5.74 7.91 28.50
CA VAL A 157 5.98 7.19 27.25
C VAL A 157 5.17 7.80 26.11
N VAL A 158 5.81 7.94 24.95
CA VAL A 158 5.13 8.19 23.69
C VAL A 158 5.34 6.96 22.84
N SER A 159 4.26 6.23 22.57
CA SER A 159 4.31 5.06 21.67
C SER A 159 4.86 5.44 20.29
N PHE A 160 5.34 4.44 19.56
CA PHE A 160 5.96 4.66 18.26
C PHE A 160 5.04 5.42 17.31
N THR A 161 5.61 6.40 16.62
CA THR A 161 5.02 7.17 15.53
C THR A 161 5.99 7.18 14.35
N GLY A 162 5.47 7.25 13.12
CA GLY A 162 6.27 6.99 11.91
C GLY A 162 6.37 5.51 11.58
N GLY A 163 7.22 5.15 10.61
CA GLY A 163 7.04 3.91 9.84
C GLY A 163 5.86 4.05 8.87
N TYR A 164 5.83 3.22 7.83
CA TYR A 164 4.65 3.13 6.97
C TYR A 164 3.69 2.13 7.59
N ASP A 165 2.53 2.55 8.10
CA ASP A 165 1.43 1.61 8.32
C ASP A 165 1.34 0.69 7.09
N GLU A 166 1.21 -0.64 7.29
CA GLU A 166 0.69 -1.56 6.25
C GLU A 166 -0.29 -0.75 5.41
N PRO A 167 -0.04 -0.50 4.11
CA PRO A 167 -0.62 0.64 3.42
C PRO A 167 -2.12 0.72 3.65
N ASP A 168 -2.52 1.53 4.64
CA ASP A 168 -3.88 1.96 4.85
C ASP A 168 -3.96 3.31 4.17
N PHE A 169 -3.75 3.29 2.84
CA PHE A 169 -4.17 4.38 1.99
C PHE A 169 -5.70 4.42 2.08
N ALA A 170 -6.21 5.35 2.90
CA ALA A 170 -7.56 5.41 3.45
C ALA A 170 -8.60 4.69 2.57
N ALA A 171 -9.09 3.54 3.06
CA ALA A 171 -10.13 2.78 2.41
C ALA A 171 -11.26 3.70 1.89
N GLY A 172 -11.53 3.65 0.59
CA GLY A 172 -12.57 4.47 -0.05
C GLY A 172 -12.10 5.82 -0.61
N THR A 173 -10.80 6.05 -0.76
CA THR A 173 -10.25 7.28 -1.38
C THR A 173 -9.46 7.03 -2.66
N THR A 174 -8.70 5.94 -2.75
CA THR A 174 -7.87 5.60 -3.93
C THR A 174 -8.54 4.53 -4.78
N PHE A 175 -8.59 4.73 -6.09
CA PHE A 175 -9.13 3.75 -7.04
C PHE A 175 -8.07 2.74 -7.48
N ALA A 176 -6.92 3.23 -7.93
CA ALA A 176 -5.82 2.41 -8.43
C ALA A 176 -4.49 3.01 -7.97
N GLU A 177 -3.61 2.16 -7.45
CA GLU A 177 -2.29 2.52 -6.96
C GLU A 177 -1.29 2.71 -8.11
N ASN A 178 -0.07 3.14 -7.83
CA ASN A 178 1.01 3.06 -8.82
C ASN A 178 1.44 1.60 -9.04
N LEU A 179 2.11 1.33 -10.15
CA LEU A 179 2.65 0.00 -10.49
C LEU A 179 3.86 -0.39 -9.61
N ASP A 180 4.35 0.50 -8.75
CA ASP A 180 5.41 0.18 -7.80
C ASP A 180 4.90 -0.81 -6.75
N LEU A 181 5.58 -1.94 -6.60
CA LEU A 181 5.23 -3.00 -5.66
C LEU A 181 5.73 -2.71 -4.23
N SER A 182 6.36 -1.56 -4.02
CA SER A 182 6.86 -1.09 -2.73
C SER A 182 6.27 0.29 -2.39
N PRO A 183 5.36 0.41 -1.41
CA PRO A 183 4.88 -0.63 -0.50
C PRO A 183 3.97 -1.66 -1.19
N SER A 184 3.66 -2.76 -0.51
CA SER A 184 2.79 -3.82 -1.06
C SER A 184 1.43 -3.29 -1.48
N LEU A 185 0.91 -3.76 -2.62
CA LEU A 185 -0.37 -3.31 -3.15
C LEU A 185 -1.55 -3.51 -2.18
N THR A 186 -2.50 -2.58 -2.18
CA THR A 186 -3.73 -2.64 -1.39
C THR A 186 -4.80 -3.47 -2.08
N ARG A 187 -5.36 -4.43 -1.33
CA ARG A 187 -6.46 -5.27 -1.82
C ARG A 187 -7.77 -4.48 -1.90
N ILE A 188 -8.54 -4.70 -2.97
CA ILE A 188 -9.94 -4.26 -3.05
C ILE A 188 -10.78 -4.90 -1.92
N LYS A 189 -11.32 -4.06 -1.04
CA LYS A 189 -12.15 -4.49 0.11
C LYS A 189 -13.56 -4.91 -0.34
N ASP A 190 -14.18 -5.79 0.45
CA ASP A 190 -15.57 -6.26 0.31
C ASP A 190 -15.97 -6.81 -1.07
N LEU A 191 -14.98 -7.36 -1.79
CA LEU A 191 -15.21 -8.07 -3.05
C LEU A 191 -16.12 -9.28 -2.80
N THR A 192 -17.20 -9.39 -3.56
CA THR A 192 -18.15 -10.50 -3.51
C THR A 192 -17.99 -11.44 -4.70
N GLY A 193 -17.58 -10.93 -5.86
CA GLY A 193 -17.35 -11.74 -7.06
C GLY A 193 -16.30 -11.17 -8.00
N VAL A 194 -15.66 -12.07 -8.74
CA VAL A 194 -14.75 -11.77 -9.86
C VAL A 194 -15.08 -12.68 -11.02
N ASP A 195 -15.48 -12.10 -12.14
CA ASP A 195 -15.63 -12.79 -13.42
C ASP A 195 -14.44 -12.48 -14.33
N LEU A 196 -13.79 -13.51 -14.85
CA LEU A 196 -12.72 -13.39 -15.83
C LEU A 196 -13.12 -14.14 -17.11
N SER A 197 -13.20 -13.44 -18.22
CA SER A 197 -13.42 -14.04 -19.53
C SER A 197 -12.29 -13.67 -20.48
N ILE A 198 -11.74 -14.67 -21.16
CA ILE A 198 -10.75 -14.49 -22.21
C ILE A 198 -11.40 -15.04 -23.48
N GLY A 199 -11.54 -14.17 -24.48
CA GLY A 199 -12.17 -14.46 -25.76
C GLY A 199 -11.27 -14.09 -26.93
N VAL A 200 -11.63 -14.63 -28.09
CA VAL A 200 -11.04 -14.26 -29.38
C VAL A 200 -12.15 -13.77 -30.29
N THR A 201 -11.89 -12.71 -31.04
CA THR A 201 -12.78 -12.25 -32.11
C THR A 201 -12.16 -12.57 -33.46
N ASP A 202 -12.90 -13.33 -34.25
CA ASP A 202 -12.51 -13.69 -35.61
C ASP A 202 -13.23 -12.79 -36.63
N GLU A 203 -12.53 -12.39 -37.68
CA GLU A 203 -13.14 -11.80 -38.88
C GLU A 203 -13.13 -12.81 -40.03
N ASP A 204 -14.23 -12.81 -40.78
CA ASP A 204 -14.39 -13.61 -41.98
C ASP A 204 -13.65 -12.94 -43.15
N ILE A 205 -12.54 -13.53 -43.59
CA ILE A 205 -11.81 -13.09 -44.78
C ILE A 205 -12.48 -13.69 -46.02
N THR A 206 -13.18 -12.84 -46.76
CA THR A 206 -13.71 -13.17 -48.08
C THR A 206 -12.93 -12.45 -49.17
N PHE A 207 -12.19 -13.20 -49.99
CA PHE A 207 -11.47 -12.67 -51.15
C PHE A 207 -12.00 -13.30 -52.44
N MET A 208 -12.08 -12.54 -53.53
CA MET A 208 -12.71 -12.94 -54.80
C MET A 208 -12.03 -14.11 -55.55
N SER A 209 -11.08 -14.80 -54.94
CA SER A 209 -10.41 -15.99 -55.49
C SER A 209 -10.44 -17.22 -54.57
N SER A 210 -10.99 -17.12 -53.34
CA SER A 210 -11.14 -18.27 -52.45
C SER A 210 -12.56 -18.84 -52.55
N LYS A 211 -12.66 -20.18 -52.67
CA LYS A 211 -13.96 -20.89 -52.68
C LYS A 211 -14.54 -21.08 -51.27
N THR A 212 -13.78 -20.73 -50.24
CA THR A 212 -14.13 -20.88 -48.82
C THR A 212 -13.84 -19.58 -48.08
N VAL A 213 -14.73 -19.20 -47.17
CA VAL A 213 -14.50 -18.12 -46.21
C VAL A 213 -13.41 -18.61 -45.25
N LEU A 214 -12.30 -17.87 -45.19
CA LEU A 214 -11.25 -18.12 -44.21
C LEU A 214 -11.57 -17.30 -42.96
N LYS A 215 -11.23 -17.81 -41.78
CA LYS A 215 -11.29 -17.05 -40.53
C LYS A 215 -9.90 -16.63 -40.13
N ALA A 216 -9.74 -15.36 -39.78
CA ALA A 216 -8.54 -14.87 -39.13
C ALA A 216 -8.91 -14.34 -37.74
N GLU A 217 -8.16 -14.80 -36.74
CA GLU A 217 -8.20 -14.21 -35.40
C GLU A 217 -7.65 -12.79 -35.51
N ILE A 218 -8.46 -11.80 -35.15
CA ILE A 218 -8.08 -10.38 -35.27
C ILE A 218 -7.69 -9.79 -33.93
N LYS A 219 -8.40 -10.16 -32.88
CA LYS A 219 -8.12 -9.65 -31.54
C LYS A 219 -8.41 -10.69 -30.48
N LYS A 220 -7.55 -10.66 -29.46
CA LYS A 220 -7.82 -11.30 -28.17
C LYS A 220 -8.40 -10.23 -27.25
N GLU A 221 -9.35 -10.62 -26.44
CA GLU A 221 -10.06 -9.73 -25.55
C GLU A 221 -10.21 -10.41 -24.19
N THR A 222 -9.76 -9.73 -23.15
CA THR A 222 -9.93 -10.15 -21.76
C THR A 222 -10.91 -9.20 -21.11
N THR A 223 -12.03 -9.71 -20.60
CA THR A 223 -12.98 -8.95 -19.81
C THR A 223 -12.94 -9.40 -18.35
N ILE A 224 -12.99 -8.42 -17.46
CA ILE A 224 -12.98 -8.62 -16.01
C ILE A 224 -14.16 -7.87 -15.44
N SER A 225 -14.99 -8.54 -14.65
CA SER A 225 -16.01 -7.89 -13.84
C SER A 225 -15.68 -8.08 -12.37
N LEU A 226 -15.51 -6.98 -11.66
CA LEU A 226 -15.28 -6.95 -10.23
C LEU A 226 -16.57 -6.51 -9.54
N THR A 227 -17.13 -7.34 -8.67
CA THR A 227 -18.33 -7.01 -7.89
C THR A 227 -17.97 -6.91 -6.42
N ARG A 228 -18.35 -5.80 -5.78
CA ARG A 228 -18.15 -5.59 -4.34
C ARG A 228 -19.41 -5.03 -3.68
N LYS A 229 -19.47 -5.13 -2.35
CA LYS A 229 -20.46 -4.35 -1.60
C LYS A 229 -20.13 -2.87 -1.71
N LYS A 230 -21.14 -2.05 -2.01
CA LYS A 230 -20.94 -0.61 -2.12
C LYS A 230 -20.72 -0.03 -0.73
N SER A 231 -19.51 0.46 -0.48
CA SER A 231 -19.11 1.12 0.79
C SER A 231 -18.78 2.60 0.60
N ASP A 232 -18.50 3.02 -0.64
CA ASP A 232 -18.08 4.37 -1.01
C ASP A 232 -18.59 4.72 -2.43
N ASN A 233 -18.19 5.88 -2.97
CA ASN A 233 -18.53 6.31 -4.33
C ASN A 233 -17.31 6.34 -5.28
N VAL A 234 -16.21 5.65 -4.94
CA VAL A 234 -14.95 5.69 -5.69
C VAL A 234 -15.16 5.27 -7.14
N TRP A 235 -15.78 4.11 -7.36
CA TRP A 235 -16.01 3.59 -8.71
C TRP A 235 -16.97 4.45 -9.53
N ASP A 236 -17.94 5.08 -8.87
CA ASP A 236 -18.89 6.00 -9.49
C ASP A 236 -18.19 7.25 -10.03
N VAL A 237 -17.34 7.87 -9.21
CA VAL A 237 -16.58 9.07 -9.61
C VAL A 237 -15.54 8.75 -10.70
N VAL A 238 -14.85 7.61 -10.59
CA VAL A 238 -13.89 7.16 -11.61
C VAL A 238 -14.58 6.92 -12.94
N TYR A 239 -15.78 6.35 -12.94
CA TYR A 239 -16.49 6.04 -14.16
C TYR A 239 -17.15 7.27 -14.80
N ASN A 240 -17.85 8.08 -13.99
CA ASN A 240 -18.65 9.22 -14.48
C ASN A 240 -17.86 10.53 -14.57
N GLY A 241 -16.73 10.66 -13.86
CA GLY A 241 -15.99 11.92 -13.73
C GLY A 241 -16.41 12.71 -12.49
N PRO A 242 -15.71 13.83 -12.18
CA PRO A 242 -15.99 14.59 -10.98
C PRO A 242 -17.39 15.23 -11.05
N THR A 243 -18.05 15.30 -9.89
CA THR A 243 -19.28 16.08 -9.69
C THR A 243 -19.00 17.51 -9.23
N ALA A 244 -17.72 17.86 -9.00
CA ALA A 244 -17.32 19.16 -8.46
C ALA A 244 -16.80 20.10 -9.54
N SER A 245 -17.45 21.27 -9.65
CA SER A 245 -17.10 22.34 -10.58
C SER A 245 -15.63 22.77 -10.44
N SER A 246 -14.91 22.88 -11.55
CA SER A 246 -13.55 23.44 -11.66
C SER A 246 -12.39 22.51 -11.26
N LYS A 247 -12.58 21.19 -11.30
CA LYS A 247 -11.51 20.21 -11.08
C LYS A 247 -11.32 19.31 -12.31
N GLY A 248 -11.13 19.94 -13.48
CA GLY A 248 -10.97 19.25 -14.75
C GLY A 248 -9.75 18.33 -14.78
N TRP A 249 -9.99 17.08 -15.15
CA TRP A 249 -9.04 15.96 -15.21
C TRP A 249 -8.31 16.09 -16.57
N THR A 250 -7.10 16.68 -16.63
CA THR A 250 -6.59 17.27 -17.90
C THR A 250 -5.13 17.00 -18.26
N GLY A 251 -4.87 16.23 -19.31
CA GLY A 251 -3.54 15.97 -19.93
C GLY A 251 -2.82 17.17 -20.59
N SER A 252 -3.42 18.36 -20.59
CA SER A 252 -2.80 19.59 -21.09
C SER A 252 -3.54 20.83 -20.56
N THR A 253 -2.87 21.98 -20.53
CA THR A 253 -3.46 23.28 -20.12
C THR A 253 -4.63 23.77 -20.99
N ALA A 254 -4.97 23.07 -22.08
CA ALA A 254 -5.93 23.52 -23.09
C ALA A 254 -7.28 22.78 -23.09
N GLU A 255 -7.42 21.68 -22.34
CA GLU A 255 -8.67 20.93 -22.31
C GLU A 255 -9.54 21.35 -21.11
N THR A 256 -10.79 21.71 -21.39
CA THR A 256 -11.82 21.98 -20.38
C THR A 256 -12.84 20.85 -20.42
N GLY A 257 -12.79 19.93 -19.45
CA GLY A 257 -13.75 18.83 -19.33
C GLY A 257 -13.68 18.07 -18.00
N ASP A 258 -14.84 17.62 -17.54
CA ASP A 258 -15.01 16.76 -16.37
C ASP A 258 -15.10 15.30 -16.88
N TYR A 259 -13.96 14.60 -16.95
CA TYR A 259 -13.89 13.22 -17.45
C TYR A 259 -13.72 12.22 -16.31
N GLY A 260 -14.36 11.05 -16.44
CA GLY A 260 -14.02 9.88 -15.65
C GLY A 260 -12.63 9.36 -16.00
N ALA A 261 -11.93 8.82 -15.00
CA ALA A 261 -10.64 8.17 -15.16
C ALA A 261 -10.75 6.77 -15.79
N ARG A 262 -11.49 6.62 -16.89
CA ARG A 262 -11.75 5.29 -17.48
C ARG A 262 -10.54 4.70 -18.22
N TRP A 263 -9.60 5.55 -18.62
CA TRP A 263 -8.46 5.21 -19.47
C TRP A 263 -7.10 5.31 -18.74
N GLY A 264 -7.12 5.34 -17.41
CA GLY A 264 -5.91 5.50 -16.60
C GLY A 264 -5.35 6.92 -16.66
N VAL A 265 -4.03 7.01 -16.77
CA VAL A 265 -3.24 8.21 -16.54
C VAL A 265 -2.34 8.55 -17.74
N ILE A 266 -1.92 9.79 -17.83
CA ILE A 266 -0.98 10.28 -18.84
C ILE A 266 -0.08 11.35 -18.23
N GLU A 267 1.20 11.31 -18.58
CA GLU A 267 2.16 12.33 -18.18
C GLU A 267 2.30 13.38 -19.30
N GLY A 268 1.80 14.60 -19.05
CA GLY A 268 1.82 15.65 -20.08
C GLY A 268 3.14 16.45 -20.12
N ALA A 269 3.84 16.48 -19.00
CA ALA A 269 5.17 17.04 -18.80
C ALA A 269 5.84 16.29 -17.64
N ALA A 270 7.18 16.35 -17.53
CA ALA A 270 7.91 15.70 -16.45
C ALA A 270 7.25 15.93 -15.08
N ASP A 271 6.99 14.84 -14.36
CA ASP A 271 6.33 14.76 -13.04
C ASP A 271 4.92 15.38 -13.00
N THR A 272 4.33 15.67 -14.15
CA THR A 272 3.03 16.33 -14.27
C THR A 272 2.02 15.37 -14.86
N TRP A 273 1.33 14.70 -13.94
CA TRP A 273 0.43 13.61 -14.24
C TRP A 273 -1.02 14.03 -14.29
N TYR A 274 -1.72 13.40 -15.21
CA TYR A 274 -3.09 13.71 -15.55
C TYR A 274 -3.86 12.45 -15.87
N ILE A 275 -5.15 12.62 -16.05
CA ILE A 275 -6.05 11.54 -16.39
C ILE A 275 -6.17 11.50 -17.89
N ASN A 276 -6.11 10.31 -18.43
CA ASN A 276 -6.24 10.13 -19.85
C ASN A 276 -7.71 10.28 -20.27
N ASN A 277 -7.96 11.09 -21.30
CA ASN A 277 -9.29 11.35 -21.87
C ASN A 277 -9.71 10.31 -22.94
N GLY A 278 -8.83 9.37 -23.28
CA GLY A 278 -9.07 8.32 -24.27
C GLY A 278 -8.98 8.77 -25.73
N LEU A 279 -8.55 10.01 -26.01
CA LEU A 279 -8.41 10.53 -27.39
C LEU A 279 -7.06 10.21 -28.04
N VAL A 280 -6.08 9.79 -27.24
CA VAL A 280 -4.75 9.39 -27.71
C VAL A 280 -4.71 7.89 -27.92
N ALA A 281 -4.07 7.45 -29.01
CA ALA A 281 -3.86 6.02 -29.24
C ALA A 281 -3.10 5.39 -28.05
N PRO A 282 -3.54 4.25 -27.49
CA PRO A 282 -2.98 3.70 -26.25
C PRO A 282 -1.45 3.56 -26.25
N LYS A 283 -0.88 3.09 -27.36
CA LYS A 283 0.59 2.94 -27.53
C LYS A 283 1.40 4.24 -27.47
N ASN A 284 0.75 5.39 -27.64
CA ASN A 284 1.37 6.72 -27.61
C ASN A 284 1.19 7.41 -26.25
N VAL A 285 0.48 6.77 -25.31
CA VAL A 285 0.28 7.28 -23.96
C VAL A 285 1.42 6.71 -23.14
N THR A 286 2.54 7.43 -23.16
CA THR A 286 3.76 7.05 -22.46
C THR A 286 4.13 8.09 -21.42
N ASP A 287 5.03 7.71 -20.52
CA ASP A 287 5.72 8.65 -19.64
C ASP A 287 6.43 9.73 -20.47
N PHE A 288 6.57 10.90 -19.87
CA PHE A 288 7.22 12.04 -20.47
C PHE A 288 8.71 11.73 -20.71
N GLY A 289 9.08 11.61 -21.98
CA GLY A 289 10.44 11.25 -22.39
C GLY A 289 10.81 9.78 -22.17
N GLY A 290 9.85 8.95 -21.73
CA GLY A 290 10.01 7.52 -21.53
C GLY A 290 9.44 6.67 -22.67
N THR A 291 9.56 5.36 -22.55
CA THR A 291 8.95 4.36 -23.45
C THR A 291 7.90 3.49 -22.76
N GLY A 292 7.77 3.62 -21.44
CA GLY A 292 6.75 2.92 -20.66
C GLY A 292 5.38 3.49 -21.00
N VAL A 293 4.44 2.62 -21.35
CA VAL A 293 3.05 2.98 -21.58
C VAL A 293 2.36 3.17 -20.22
N SER A 294 1.60 4.25 -20.06
CA SER A 294 0.83 4.57 -18.86
C SER A 294 -0.69 4.43 -19.08
N PHE A 295 -1.12 3.96 -20.25
CA PHE A 295 -2.52 3.80 -20.61
C PHE A 295 -3.22 2.70 -19.81
N GLY A 296 -4.38 3.03 -19.25
CA GLY A 296 -5.24 2.07 -18.57
C GLY A 296 -4.76 1.68 -17.17
N TYR A 297 -5.24 0.52 -16.74
CA TYR A 297 -5.04 -0.04 -15.42
C TYR A 297 -4.53 -1.47 -15.52
N ARG A 298 -3.95 -1.97 -14.43
CA ARG A 298 -3.57 -3.37 -14.28
C ARG A 298 -4.34 -4.01 -13.17
N VAL A 299 -4.99 -5.13 -13.47
CA VAL A 299 -5.68 -5.95 -12.47
C VAL A 299 -4.81 -7.14 -12.12
N PHE A 300 -4.49 -7.31 -10.85
CA PHE A 300 -3.83 -8.51 -10.34
C PHE A 300 -4.83 -9.36 -9.60
N ILE A 301 -4.83 -10.67 -9.86
CA ILE A 301 -5.68 -11.65 -9.17
C ILE A 301 -4.78 -12.74 -8.59
N GLU A 302 -4.78 -12.87 -7.28
CA GLU A 302 -4.07 -13.92 -6.52
C GLU A 302 -5.09 -14.92 -5.98
N LEU A 303 -4.93 -16.20 -6.29
CA LEU A 303 -5.77 -17.26 -5.74
C LEU A 303 -5.40 -17.53 -4.28
N LYS A 304 -6.40 -17.58 -3.39
CA LYS A 304 -6.15 -17.84 -1.97
C LYS A 304 -5.51 -19.21 -1.77
N GLY A 305 -4.35 -19.23 -1.11
CA GLY A 305 -3.60 -20.46 -0.83
C GLY A 305 -2.79 -20.99 -2.02
N SER A 306 -2.71 -20.22 -3.11
CA SER A 306 -1.75 -20.43 -4.20
C SER A 306 -0.69 -19.32 -4.17
N THR A 307 0.44 -19.59 -4.82
CA THR A 307 1.43 -18.55 -5.18
C THR A 307 1.16 -17.96 -6.55
N GLU A 308 0.25 -18.56 -7.34
CA GLU A 308 -0.03 -18.10 -8.70
C GLU A 308 -0.80 -16.78 -8.70
N ILE A 309 -0.28 -15.84 -9.49
CA ILE A 309 -0.86 -14.52 -9.73
C ILE A 309 -1.04 -14.35 -11.23
N ILE A 310 -2.22 -13.93 -11.64
CA ILE A 310 -2.48 -13.45 -13.00
C ILE A 310 -2.58 -11.92 -12.98
N SER A 311 -1.90 -11.29 -13.91
CA SER A 311 -1.94 -9.85 -14.15
C SER A 311 -2.53 -9.58 -15.52
N ILE A 312 -3.47 -8.64 -15.58
CA ILE A 312 -4.16 -8.27 -16.81
C ILE A 312 -3.90 -6.78 -17.03
N PRO A 313 -2.86 -6.44 -17.82
CA PRO A 313 -2.44 -5.06 -18.02
C PRO A 313 -3.27 -4.35 -19.08
N GLY A 314 -3.19 -3.03 -19.15
CA GLY A 314 -3.82 -2.19 -20.18
C GLY A 314 -5.35 -2.21 -20.14
N CYS A 315 -5.95 -2.45 -18.98
CA CYS A 315 -7.38 -2.49 -18.77
C CYS A 315 -8.00 -1.08 -18.84
N GLN A 316 -9.10 -0.94 -19.56
CA GLN A 316 -9.95 0.26 -19.55
C GLN A 316 -11.32 -0.07 -18.95
N LEU A 317 -11.93 0.89 -18.25
CA LEU A 317 -13.26 0.73 -17.69
C LEU A 317 -14.32 0.91 -18.79
N THR A 318 -15.19 -0.08 -18.95
CA THR A 318 -16.29 -0.07 -19.94
C THR A 318 -17.66 0.06 -19.31
N GLY A 319 -17.80 -0.30 -18.04
CA GLY A 319 -19.07 -0.29 -17.35
C GLY A 319 -18.92 -0.08 -15.85
N HIS A 320 -19.90 0.61 -15.26
CA HIS A 320 -20.13 0.64 -13.83
C HIS A 320 -21.64 0.54 -13.61
N THR A 321 -22.03 -0.39 -12.74
CA THR A 321 -23.44 -0.62 -12.41
C THR A 321 -23.60 -0.76 -10.91
N ILE A 322 -24.72 -0.28 -10.38
CA ILE A 322 -25.09 -0.42 -8.97
C ILE A 322 -26.41 -1.18 -8.94
N ALA A 323 -26.46 -2.25 -8.15
CA ALA A 323 -27.65 -3.08 -7.96
C ALA A 323 -28.01 -3.16 -6.47
N LEU A 324 -29.32 -3.25 -6.20
CA LEU A 324 -29.83 -3.53 -4.86
C LEU A 324 -30.24 -4.99 -4.80
N ASN A 325 -29.62 -5.74 -3.89
CA ASN A 325 -29.96 -7.13 -3.65
C ASN A 325 -31.23 -7.25 -2.82
N ALA A 326 -31.86 -8.43 -2.86
CA ALA A 326 -33.10 -8.71 -2.15
C ALA A 326 -32.97 -8.60 -0.62
N ASP A 327 -31.75 -8.69 -0.09
CA ASP A 327 -31.42 -8.51 1.33
C ASP A 327 -31.24 -7.03 1.74
N GLY A 328 -31.40 -6.09 0.79
CA GLY A 328 -31.20 -4.66 1.01
C GLY A 328 -29.74 -4.23 0.96
N THR A 329 -28.79 -5.14 0.69
CA THR A 329 -27.39 -4.78 0.47
C THR A 329 -27.24 -4.17 -0.92
N THR A 330 -26.56 -3.03 -1.02
CA THR A 330 -26.19 -2.45 -2.31
C THR A 330 -24.85 -3.02 -2.76
N GLU A 331 -24.81 -3.55 -3.97
CA GLU A 331 -23.59 -4.01 -4.64
C GLU A 331 -23.28 -3.10 -5.82
N GLU A 332 -22.01 -3.02 -6.17
CA GLU A 332 -21.57 -2.36 -7.38
C GLU A 332 -20.62 -3.27 -8.16
N THR A 333 -20.71 -3.17 -9.48
CA THR A 333 -19.89 -3.93 -10.42
C THR A 333 -19.16 -2.96 -11.34
N CYS A 334 -17.84 -3.12 -11.42
CA CYS A 334 -16.98 -2.43 -12.38
C CYS A 334 -16.52 -3.44 -13.44
N GLU A 335 -16.68 -3.05 -14.71
CA GLU A 335 -16.29 -3.86 -15.87
C GLU A 335 -15.06 -3.25 -16.53
N LEU A 336 -14.04 -4.07 -16.70
CA LEU A 336 -12.79 -3.73 -17.37
C LEU A 336 -12.56 -4.62 -18.59
N ILE A 337 -11.95 -4.07 -19.61
CA ILE A 337 -11.53 -4.79 -20.82
C ILE A 337 -10.06 -4.52 -21.12
N SER A 338 -9.33 -5.54 -21.53
CA SER A 338 -7.97 -5.44 -22.05
C SER A 338 -7.83 -6.21 -23.35
N HIS A 339 -6.98 -5.70 -24.23
CA HIS A 339 -6.53 -6.38 -25.45
C HIS A 339 -5.08 -6.86 -25.34
N VAL A 340 -4.43 -6.59 -24.20
CA VAL A 340 -3.06 -6.99 -23.92
C VAL A 340 -3.05 -8.41 -23.38
N THR A 341 -1.98 -9.15 -23.68
CA THR A 341 -1.84 -10.53 -23.22
C THR A 341 -1.65 -10.56 -21.70
N PRO A 342 -2.46 -11.33 -20.94
CA PRO A 342 -2.25 -11.49 -19.51
C PRO A 342 -0.91 -12.15 -19.18
N LEU A 343 -0.32 -11.76 -18.05
CA LEU A 343 0.90 -12.33 -17.50
C LEU A 343 0.55 -13.27 -16.34
N ILE A 344 1.29 -14.37 -16.17
CA ILE A 344 1.10 -15.33 -15.09
C ILE A 344 2.46 -15.61 -14.43
N GLY A 345 2.50 -15.56 -13.11
CA GLY A 345 3.72 -15.77 -12.33
C GLY A 345 3.43 -16.23 -10.91
N SER A 346 4.49 -16.41 -10.14
CA SER A 346 4.48 -16.86 -8.74
C SER A 346 4.69 -15.73 -7.73
N THR A 347 5.07 -14.54 -8.21
CA THR A 347 5.24 -13.32 -7.42
C THR A 347 4.75 -12.11 -8.21
N LEU A 348 4.43 -11.00 -7.53
CA LEU A 348 3.98 -9.77 -8.20
C LEU A 348 5.05 -9.23 -9.16
N GLY A 349 6.33 -9.32 -8.79
CA GLY A 349 7.45 -8.86 -9.63
C GLY A 349 7.70 -9.68 -10.90
N GLU A 350 7.05 -10.84 -11.05
CA GLU A 350 7.08 -11.61 -12.29
C GLU A 350 5.98 -11.17 -13.28
N VAL A 351 4.99 -10.40 -12.80
CA VAL A 351 3.77 -10.03 -13.55
C VAL A 351 3.47 -8.53 -13.54
N ASP A 352 4.40 -7.72 -13.04
CA ASP A 352 4.37 -6.25 -13.01
C ASP A 352 5.16 -5.60 -14.15
N THR A 353 5.71 -6.40 -15.07
CA THR A 353 6.54 -5.87 -16.17
C THR A 353 5.80 -4.79 -16.93
N ARG A 354 6.43 -3.63 -17.04
CA ARG A 354 5.84 -2.44 -17.62
C ARG A 354 5.56 -2.62 -19.11
N LEU A 355 4.39 -2.15 -19.56
CA LEU A 355 4.03 -2.19 -20.96
C LEU A 355 4.90 -1.24 -21.79
N LEU A 356 5.23 -1.68 -22.99
CA LEU A 356 5.86 -0.87 -24.03
C LEU A 356 4.88 -0.67 -25.18
N ALA A 357 5.20 0.27 -26.08
CA ALA A 357 4.37 0.54 -27.25
C ALA A 357 4.20 -0.66 -28.20
N ALA A 358 5.06 -1.70 -28.10
CA ALA A 358 4.94 -2.93 -28.87
C ALA A 358 3.95 -3.95 -28.27
N ASP A 359 3.59 -3.78 -27.00
CA ASP A 359 2.64 -4.64 -26.30
C ASP A 359 1.18 -4.17 -26.52
N MET A 360 0.99 -2.99 -27.13
CA MET A 360 -0.29 -2.30 -27.37
C MET A 360 -0.67 -2.26 -28.85
#